data_AF-X1AN38-F1
#
_entry.id   AF-X1AN38-F1
#
_cell.length_a   1.000
_cell.length_b   1.000
_cell.length_c   1.000
_cell.angle_alpha   90.00
_cell.angle_beta   90.00
_cell.angle_gamma   90.00
#
_symmetry.space_group_name_H-M   'P 1'
#
loop_
_entity.id
_entity.type
_entity.pdbx_description
1 polymer ?
#
loop_
_entity_poly.entity_id
_entity_poly.type
_entity_poly.pdbx_seq_one_letter_code
_entity_poly.pdbx_strand_id
1 'polypeptide(L)'
;MGVNFEVLVRCRVDDSIQKFGLVYDQTAGSTGADSTQELINAWEAHCKAELKLILATGTLIMSLYARKLDGESRPTWRKNLEGEVGSRTGTALSAQNCLIFNLRNLGGLLKRPGRLFISGCSKDDIEQVVSPTGGWDSELLDPPATNFADAIIAIPPGGGSNFAG
;
A
#
# COMPACT_ATOMS: atom_id res chain seq x y z
N MET A 1 -2.84 -22.33 -9.76
CA MET A 1 -3.24 -20.92 -9.98
C MET A 1 -3.62 -20.38 -8.62
N GLY A 2 -3.02 -19.25 -8.19
CA GLY A 2 -3.29 -18.69 -6.87
C GLY A 2 -4.66 -18.03 -6.79
N VAL A 3 -5.02 -17.54 -5.60
CA VAL A 3 -6.27 -16.82 -5.35
C VAL A 3 -6.00 -15.33 -5.43
N ASN A 4 -6.76 -14.61 -6.26
CA ASN A 4 -6.61 -13.16 -6.32
C ASN A 4 -7.39 -12.45 -5.21
N PHE A 5 -6.72 -11.47 -4.60
CA PHE A 5 -7.29 -10.56 -3.62
C PHE A 5 -7.06 -9.11 -4.06
N GLU A 6 -7.97 -8.22 -3.69
CA GLU A 6 -7.73 -6.77 -3.74
C GLU A 6 -7.53 -6.26 -2.32
N VAL A 7 -6.46 -5.49 -2.10
CA VAL A 7 -6.22 -4.72 -0.88
C VAL A 7 -6.36 -3.24 -1.21
N LEU A 8 -7.19 -2.53 -0.45
CA LEU A 8 -7.33 -1.08 -0.52
C LEU A 8 -6.88 -0.44 0.79
N VAL A 9 -5.96 0.51 0.69
CA VAL A 9 -5.51 1.34 1.81
C VAL A 9 -6.21 2.68 1.71
N ARG A 10 -6.78 3.16 2.82
CA ARG A 10 -7.39 4.50 2.88
C ARG A 10 -6.53 5.41 3.74
N CYS A 11 -6.15 6.55 3.18
CA CYS A 11 -5.44 7.60 3.88
C CYS A 11 -6.26 8.88 3.84
N ARG A 12 -6.15 9.71 4.88
CA ARG A 12 -6.71 11.05 4.93
C ARG A 12 -5.59 12.06 5.01
N VAL A 13 -5.64 13.05 4.14
CA VAL A 13 -4.79 14.24 4.18
C VAL A 13 -5.74 15.42 4.19
N ASP A 14 -5.61 16.29 5.20
CA ASP A 14 -6.58 17.35 5.47
C ASP A 14 -8.02 16.79 5.54
N ASP A 15 -8.96 17.37 4.80
CA ASP A 15 -10.36 16.93 4.68
C ASP A 15 -10.60 15.94 3.54
N SER A 16 -9.54 15.49 2.86
CA SER A 16 -9.64 14.59 1.71
C SER A 16 -9.30 13.14 2.06
N ILE A 17 -10.17 12.21 1.69
CA ILE A 17 -9.91 10.77 1.81
C ILE A 17 -9.42 10.25 0.45
N GLN A 18 -8.21 9.70 0.46
CA GLN A 18 -7.57 9.04 -0.67
C GLN A 18 -7.54 7.53 -0.47
N LYS A 19 -7.55 6.80 -1.58
CA LYS A 19 -7.42 5.34 -1.57
C LYS A 19 -6.47 4.91 -2.67
N PHE A 20 -5.60 3.97 -2.34
CA PHE A 20 -4.82 3.24 -3.32
C PHE A 20 -5.04 1.75 -3.13
N GLY A 21 -4.92 1.01 -4.23
CA GLY A 21 -5.29 -0.39 -4.28
C GLY A 21 -4.26 -1.23 -4.99
N LEU A 22 -4.10 -2.45 -4.50
CA LEU A 22 -3.26 -3.49 -5.07
C LEU A 22 -4.13 -4.72 -5.32
N VAL A 23 -3.95 -5.35 -6.48
CA VAL A 23 -4.42 -6.72 -6.71
C VAL A 23 -3.23 -7.64 -6.49
N TYR A 24 -3.44 -8.63 -5.65
CA TYR A 24 -2.43 -9.56 -5.18
C TYR A 24 -2.84 -10.98 -5.55
N ASP A 25 -1.94 -11.73 -6.18
CA ASP A 25 -2.12 -13.16 -6.45
C ASP A 25 -1.46 -13.96 -5.32
N GLN A 26 -2.29 -14.60 -4.50
CA GLN A 26 -1.82 -15.39 -3.37
C GLN A 26 -1.65 -16.85 -3.79
N THR A 27 -0.40 -17.31 -3.88
CA THR A 27 -0.05 -18.68 -4.30
C THR A 27 -0.03 -19.70 -3.16
N ALA A 28 -0.10 -19.26 -1.90
CA ALA A 28 -0.09 -20.11 -0.70
C ALA A 28 -0.91 -19.48 0.45
N GLY A 29 -1.32 -20.26 1.46
CA GLY A 29 -2.10 -19.79 2.62
C GLY A 29 -3.58 -20.16 2.55
N SER A 30 -4.40 -19.62 3.47
CA SER A 30 -5.82 -19.95 3.56
C SER A 30 -6.61 -19.40 2.38
N THR A 31 -7.52 -20.20 1.83
CA THR A 31 -8.49 -19.78 0.81
C THR A 31 -9.92 -19.68 1.35
N GLY A 32 -10.09 -19.93 2.65
CA GLY A 32 -11.36 -19.99 3.37
C GLY A 32 -11.94 -18.61 3.71
N ALA A 33 -12.91 -18.59 4.61
CA ALA A 33 -13.61 -17.37 5.02
C ALA A 33 -12.67 -16.31 5.63
N ASP A 34 -11.67 -16.75 6.40
CA ASP A 34 -10.77 -15.87 7.16
C ASP A 34 -9.61 -15.32 6.31
N SER A 35 -9.47 -15.79 5.07
CA SER A 35 -8.35 -15.44 4.17
C SER A 35 -8.14 -13.92 4.00
N THR A 36 -9.24 -13.14 3.93
CA THR A 36 -9.14 -11.67 3.80
C THR A 36 -8.70 -10.97 5.08
N GLN A 37 -9.01 -11.53 6.24
CA GLN A 37 -8.53 -11.02 7.52
C GLN A 37 -7.03 -11.32 7.69
N GLU A 38 -6.62 -12.55 7.38
CA GLU A 38 -5.21 -12.95 7.44
C GLU A 38 -4.34 -12.12 6.49
N LEU A 39 -4.82 -11.87 5.26
CA LEU A 39 -4.13 -11.01 4.30
C LEU A 39 -3.97 -9.58 4.81
N ILE A 40 -5.01 -9.00 5.43
CA ILE A 40 -4.90 -7.66 6.05
C ILE A 40 -3.84 -7.65 7.15
N ASN A 41 -3.82 -8.68 8.00
CA ASN A 41 -2.84 -8.76 9.09
C ASN A 41 -1.41 -8.89 8.55
N ALA A 42 -1.20 -9.70 7.51
CA ALA A 42 0.08 -9.84 6.83
C ALA A 42 0.52 -8.51 6.17
N TRP A 43 -0.39 -7.86 5.43
CA TRP A 43 -0.11 -6.56 4.82
C TRP A 43 0.26 -5.52 5.88
N GLU A 44 -0.49 -5.45 6.98
CA GLU A 44 -0.21 -4.49 8.04
C GLU A 44 1.15 -4.73 8.68
N ALA A 45 1.48 -5.98 9.02
CA ALA A 45 2.75 -6.31 9.66
C ALA A 45 3.97 -5.99 8.78
N HIS A 46 3.84 -6.12 7.45
CA HIS A 46 4.96 -5.97 6.52
C HIS A 46 5.05 -4.61 5.84
N CYS A 47 3.91 -3.99 5.51
CA CYS A 47 3.86 -2.78 4.68
C CYS A 47 3.59 -1.50 5.48
N LYS A 48 2.95 -1.60 6.66
CA LYS A 48 2.49 -0.40 7.40
C LYS A 48 3.66 0.48 7.83
N ALA A 49 4.72 -0.11 8.36
CA ALA A 49 5.88 0.64 8.85
C ALA A 49 6.54 1.46 7.72
N GLU A 50 6.80 0.81 6.59
CA GLU A 50 7.39 1.47 5.41
C GLU A 50 6.46 2.54 4.83
N LEU A 51 5.14 2.30 4.80
CA LEU A 51 4.18 3.33 4.38
C LEU A 51 4.22 4.56 5.29
N LYS A 52 4.34 4.39 6.61
CA LYS A 52 4.43 5.51 7.55
C LYS A 52 5.69 6.36 7.30
N LEU A 53 6.79 5.76 6.87
CA LEU A 53 8.02 6.47 6.53
C LEU A 53 7.90 7.35 5.27
N ILE A 54 6.98 7.03 4.36
CA ILE A 54 6.70 7.81 3.15
C ILE A 54 5.73 8.97 3.44
N LEU A 55 4.78 8.74 4.34
CA LEU A 55 3.71 9.69 4.62
C LEU A 55 4.17 10.77 5.62
N ALA A 56 3.74 12.00 5.39
CA ALA A 56 3.96 13.11 6.31
C ALA A 56 3.16 12.95 7.62
N THR A 57 3.60 13.57 8.71
CA THR A 57 2.94 13.52 10.03
C THR A 57 1.49 14.00 10.06
N GLY A 58 1.07 14.81 9.08
CA GLY A 58 -0.33 15.25 8.91
C GLY A 58 -1.24 14.25 8.18
N THR A 59 -0.70 13.14 7.69
CA THR A 59 -1.44 12.14 6.92
C THR A 59 -1.84 10.95 7.81
N LEU A 60 -3.14 10.68 7.89
CA LEU A 60 -3.71 9.58 8.68
C LEU A 60 -3.96 8.36 7.80
N ILE A 61 -3.43 7.19 8.16
CA ILE A 61 -3.81 5.90 7.60
C ILE A 61 -5.07 5.42 8.35
N MET A 62 -6.21 5.40 7.67
CA MET A 62 -7.52 5.18 8.31
C MET A 62 -7.90 3.72 8.42
N SER A 63 -7.70 2.95 7.34
CA SER A 63 -8.18 1.57 7.28
C SER A 63 -7.54 0.78 6.15
N LEU A 64 -7.52 -0.54 6.34
CA LEU A 64 -7.20 -1.54 5.34
C LEU A 64 -8.46 -2.32 5.01
N TYR A 65 -8.74 -2.50 3.73
CA TYR A 65 -9.85 -3.31 3.24
C TYR A 65 -9.29 -4.38 2.30
N ALA A 66 -9.78 -5.61 2.45
CA ALA A 66 -9.43 -6.71 1.56
C ALA A 66 -10.68 -7.43 1.08
N ARG A 67 -10.67 -7.83 -0.19
CA ARG A 67 -11.71 -8.69 -0.77
C ARG A 67 -11.07 -9.77 -1.63
N LYS A 68 -11.64 -10.96 -1.57
CA LYS A 68 -11.30 -12.03 -2.53
C LYS A 68 -12.00 -11.74 -3.87
N LEU A 69 -11.28 -11.85 -4.97
CA LEU A 69 -11.79 -11.57 -6.31
C LEU A 69 -12.32 -12.83 -7.01
N ASP A 70 -11.75 -13.99 -6.67
CA ASP A 70 -12.04 -15.25 -7.33
C ASP A 70 -12.79 -16.25 -6.45
N GLY A 71 -13.42 -17.24 -7.09
CA GLY A 71 -14.17 -18.30 -6.43
C GLY A 71 -15.63 -17.95 -6.11
N GLU A 72 -16.36 -18.96 -5.63
CA GLU A 72 -17.79 -18.85 -5.29
C GLU A 72 -18.01 -18.05 -4.00
N SER A 73 -17.21 -18.32 -2.97
CA SER A 73 -17.19 -17.52 -1.74
C SER A 73 -16.21 -16.36 -1.87
N ARG A 74 -16.71 -15.14 -1.72
CA ARG A 74 -15.95 -13.87 -1.82
C ARG A 74 -15.97 -13.12 -0.49
N PRO A 75 -15.26 -13.62 0.54
CA PRO A 75 -15.18 -12.93 1.81
C PRO A 75 -14.58 -11.53 1.63
N THR A 76 -14.95 -10.65 2.53
CA THR A 76 -14.43 -9.28 2.61
C THR A 76 -14.15 -8.94 4.06
N TRP A 77 -13.04 -8.25 4.31
CA TRP A 77 -12.69 -7.78 5.64
C TRP A 77 -12.23 -6.33 5.60
N ARG A 78 -12.49 -5.59 6.68
CA ARG A 78 -11.94 -4.25 6.89
C ARG A 78 -11.38 -4.16 8.30
N LYS A 79 -10.18 -3.61 8.41
CA LYS A 79 -9.55 -3.25 9.68
C LYS A 79 -9.40 -1.74 9.73
N ASN A 80 -9.91 -1.13 10.79
CA ASN A 80 -9.65 0.28 11.08
C ASN A 80 -8.28 0.41 11.75
N LEU A 81 -7.54 1.43 11.38
CA LEU A 81 -6.23 1.75 11.92
C LEU A 81 -6.36 3.06 12.69
N GLU A 82 -6.53 2.96 14.00
CA GLU A 82 -6.74 4.13 14.86
C GLU A 82 -5.39 4.78 15.19
N GLY A 83 -5.26 6.08 14.91
CA GLY A 83 -4.08 6.86 15.30
C GLY A 83 -2.81 6.61 14.48
N GLU A 84 -2.89 5.85 13.38
CA GLU A 84 -1.73 5.56 12.53
C GLU A 84 -1.44 6.74 11.59
N VAL A 85 -0.52 7.61 11.98
CA VAL A 85 -0.09 8.76 11.17
C VAL A 85 1.26 8.51 10.50
N GLY A 86 1.55 9.23 9.42
CA GLY A 86 2.88 9.26 8.83
C GLY A 86 3.94 9.75 9.81
N SER A 87 5.20 9.47 9.52
CA SER A 87 6.34 9.88 10.37
C SER A 87 7.27 10.86 9.68
N ARG A 88 7.10 11.11 8.38
CA ARG A 88 7.97 12.02 7.65
C ARG A 88 7.65 13.47 8.02
N THR A 89 8.69 14.27 8.25
CA THR A 89 8.52 15.65 8.68
C THR A 89 8.11 16.55 7.51
N GLY A 90 7.39 17.62 7.82
CA GLY A 90 6.98 18.64 6.86
C GLY A 90 5.48 18.63 6.56
N THR A 91 5.05 19.57 5.73
CA THR A 91 3.62 19.75 5.43
C THR A 91 3.14 18.67 4.48
N ALA A 92 2.07 17.95 4.86
CA ALA A 92 1.47 16.95 4.00
C ALA A 92 0.94 17.59 2.70
N LEU A 93 1.30 17.04 1.56
CA LEU A 93 0.75 17.46 0.28
C LEU A 93 -0.69 17.01 0.15
N SER A 94 -1.56 17.96 -0.19
CA SER A 94 -2.96 17.68 -0.47
C SER A 94 -3.11 16.64 -1.57
N ALA A 95 -4.29 16.01 -1.61
CA ALA A 95 -4.64 14.92 -2.50
C ALA A 95 -4.40 15.15 -4.01
N GLN A 96 -4.18 16.38 -4.45
CA GLN A 96 -3.90 16.70 -5.85
C GLN A 96 -2.49 16.31 -6.29
N ASN A 97 -1.55 16.15 -5.34
CA ASN A 97 -0.20 15.68 -5.59
C ASN A 97 -0.01 14.28 -4.98
N CYS A 98 0.73 13.43 -5.68
CA CYS A 98 1.01 12.06 -5.22
C CYS A 98 2.37 11.57 -5.69
N LEU A 99 2.98 10.73 -4.86
CA LEU A 99 4.10 9.88 -5.24
C LEU A 99 3.55 8.73 -6.09
N ILE A 100 4.11 8.57 -7.29
CA ILE A 100 3.67 7.55 -8.25
C ILE A 100 4.67 6.39 -8.25
N PHE A 101 4.24 5.24 -7.76
CA PHE A 101 4.99 4.00 -7.91
C PHE A 101 4.63 3.36 -9.24
N ASN A 102 5.58 3.33 -10.17
CA ASN A 102 5.41 2.58 -11.42
C ASN A 102 5.83 1.12 -11.19
N LEU A 103 4.84 0.24 -11.07
CA LEU A 103 5.06 -1.21 -10.99
C LEU A 103 5.38 -1.70 -12.41
N ARG A 104 6.66 -1.61 -12.78
CA ARG A 104 7.11 -1.94 -14.14
C ARG A 104 6.99 -3.43 -14.38
N ASN A 105 6.48 -3.75 -15.56
CA ASN A 105 6.47 -5.09 -16.11
C ASN A 105 7.80 -5.40 -16.80
N LEU A 106 8.90 -5.50 -16.02
CA LEU A 106 10.23 -5.71 -16.60
C LEU A 106 10.34 -7.03 -17.38
N GLY A 107 9.49 -8.02 -17.07
CA GLY A 107 9.42 -9.30 -17.77
C GLY A 107 8.45 -9.38 -18.96
N GLY A 108 7.73 -8.30 -19.30
CA GLY A 108 6.81 -8.32 -20.45
C GLY A 108 5.52 -9.15 -20.26
N LEU A 109 5.24 -9.66 -19.06
CA LEU A 109 4.12 -10.57 -18.76
C LEU A 109 2.77 -9.88 -18.50
N LEU A 110 2.78 -8.62 -18.07
CA LEU A 110 1.57 -7.80 -17.90
C LEU A 110 1.16 -7.07 -19.19
N LYS A 111 -0.12 -7.17 -19.57
CA LYS A 111 -0.72 -6.40 -20.68
C LYS A 111 -0.68 -4.87 -20.45
N ARG A 112 -0.60 -4.43 -19.18
CA ARG A 112 -0.42 -3.02 -18.77
C ARG A 112 0.39 -2.97 -17.45
N PRO A 113 1.36 -2.05 -17.30
CA PRO A 113 2.07 -1.86 -16.03
C PRO A 113 1.14 -1.32 -14.95
N GLY A 114 1.30 -1.80 -13.72
CA GLY A 114 0.55 -1.31 -12.56
C GLY A 114 1.07 0.05 -12.09
N ARG A 115 0.22 0.84 -11.43
CA ARG A 115 0.63 2.10 -10.79
C ARG A 115 -0.04 2.24 -9.43
N LEU A 116 0.72 2.72 -8.45
CA LEU A 116 0.16 3.22 -7.18
C LEU A 116 0.30 4.73 -7.14
N PHE A 117 -0.72 5.37 -6.61
CA PHE A 117 -0.77 6.82 -6.40
C PHE A 117 -0.93 7.04 -4.89
N ILE A 118 0.14 7.47 -4.25
CA ILE A 118 0.17 7.69 -2.80
C ILE A 118 0.23 9.19 -2.53
N SER A 119 -0.85 9.75 -2.00
CA SER A 119 -0.92 11.14 -1.56
C SER A 119 -0.55 11.29 -0.10
N GLY A 120 -0.21 12.50 0.32
CA GLY A 120 0.15 12.80 1.71
C GLY A 120 1.63 12.64 2.04
N CYS A 121 2.51 12.58 1.04
CA CYS A 121 3.95 12.75 1.21
C CYS A 121 4.27 14.20 1.61
N SER A 122 5.47 14.45 2.13
CA SER A 122 5.86 15.81 2.54
C SER A 122 6.08 16.70 1.33
N LYS A 123 5.66 17.96 1.44
CA LYS A 123 5.98 19.01 0.46
C LYS A 123 7.49 19.29 0.42
N ASP A 124 8.15 19.11 1.55
CA ASP A 124 9.58 19.40 1.70
C ASP A 124 10.43 18.38 0.92
N ASP A 125 9.87 17.22 0.59
CA ASP A 125 10.49 16.18 -0.25
C ASP A 125 10.32 16.43 -1.76
N ILE A 126 9.64 17.51 -2.16
CA ILE A 126 9.63 17.90 -3.58
C ILE A 126 10.94 18.63 -3.86
N GLU A 127 11.77 18.13 -4.78
CA GLU A 127 13.00 18.83 -5.18
C GLU A 127 12.65 20.22 -5.73
N GLN A 128 12.99 21.28 -4.97
CA GLN A 128 12.57 22.65 -5.28
C GLN A 128 13.63 23.50 -6.00
N VAL A 129 14.85 23.02 -6.33
CA VAL A 129 15.88 23.95 -6.86
C VAL A 129 16.96 23.39 -7.81
N VAL A 130 17.20 24.17 -8.88
CA VAL A 130 18.34 24.26 -9.84
C VAL A 130 18.56 23.17 -10.91
N SER A 131 17.52 22.49 -11.35
CA SER A 131 17.26 22.08 -12.76
C SER A 131 16.06 21.14 -12.77
N PRO A 132 15.18 21.21 -13.78
CA PRO A 132 13.87 20.60 -13.70
C PRO A 132 13.94 19.11 -14.06
N THR A 133 14.38 18.28 -13.13
CA THR A 133 14.05 16.84 -13.18
C THR A 133 12.71 16.55 -12.50
N GLY A 134 12.13 17.51 -11.77
CA GLY A 134 10.78 17.38 -11.19
C GLY A 134 10.64 16.18 -10.25
N GLY A 135 11.73 15.86 -9.53
CA GLY A 135 11.87 14.66 -8.73
C GLY A 135 11.36 14.80 -7.30
N TRP A 136 11.17 13.63 -6.68
CA TRP A 136 11.11 13.49 -5.23
C TRP A 136 12.53 13.44 -4.69
N ASP A 137 12.72 13.93 -3.46
CA ASP A 137 13.99 13.86 -2.75
C ASP A 137 14.52 12.42 -2.74
N SER A 138 15.81 12.29 -3.06
CA SER A 138 16.55 11.04 -2.97
C SER A 138 16.38 10.32 -1.62
N GLU A 139 16.29 11.05 -0.50
CA GLU A 139 16.09 10.45 0.84
C GLU A 139 14.66 9.94 1.07
N LEU A 140 13.69 10.35 0.24
CA LEU A 140 12.36 9.74 0.20
C LEU A 140 12.38 8.47 -0.66
N LEU A 141 13.10 8.53 -1.79
CA LEU A 141 13.15 7.44 -2.74
C LEU A 141 13.95 6.23 -2.21
N ASP A 142 15.03 6.49 -1.49
CA ASP A 142 15.93 5.49 -0.95
C ASP A 142 16.34 5.83 0.50
N PRO A 143 16.08 4.96 1.50
CA PRO A 143 15.37 3.68 1.40
C PRO A 143 13.82 3.71 1.42
N PRO A 144 13.06 4.73 1.88
CA PRO A 144 11.65 4.54 2.24
C PRO A 144 10.76 4.02 1.11
N ALA A 145 10.79 4.66 -0.07
CA ALA A 145 9.98 4.22 -1.20
C ALA A 145 10.44 2.85 -1.72
N THR A 146 11.74 2.60 -1.77
CA THR A 146 12.30 1.31 -2.21
C THR A 146 11.89 0.17 -1.27
N ASN A 147 12.03 0.35 0.04
CA ASN A 147 11.60 -0.62 1.03
C ASN A 147 10.09 -0.91 0.97
N PHE A 148 9.27 0.13 0.78
CA PHE A 148 7.83 -0.06 0.63
C PHE A 148 7.51 -0.85 -0.66
N ALA A 149 8.20 -0.57 -1.76
CA ALA A 149 8.05 -1.31 -3.02
C ALA A 149 8.42 -2.80 -2.85
N ASP A 150 9.50 -3.09 -2.12
CA ASP A 150 9.90 -4.46 -1.82
C ASP A 150 8.87 -5.16 -0.89
N ALA A 151 8.37 -4.44 0.12
CA ALA A 151 7.39 -4.95 1.06
C ALA A 151 6.07 -5.35 0.37
N ILE A 152 5.57 -4.55 -0.57
CA ILE A 152 4.32 -4.88 -1.30
C ILE A 152 4.47 -6.04 -2.28
N ILE A 153 5.69 -6.33 -2.74
CA ILE A 153 5.97 -7.49 -3.62
C ILE A 153 6.10 -8.77 -2.79
N ALA A 154 6.61 -8.67 -1.57
CA ALA A 154 6.94 -9.80 -0.71
C ALA A 154 5.96 -9.99 0.48
N ILE A 155 4.70 -9.55 0.35
CA ILE A 155 3.68 -9.78 1.37
C ILE A 155 3.56 -11.29 1.60
N PRO A 156 3.79 -11.82 2.81
CA PRO A 156 3.71 -13.25 3.03
C PRO A 156 2.27 -13.74 2.94
N PRO A 157 2.07 -15.04 2.64
CA PRO A 157 0.77 -15.65 2.82
C PRO A 157 0.32 -15.50 4.27
N GLY A 158 -0.95 -15.16 4.46
CA GLY A 158 -1.58 -15.06 5.78
C GLY A 158 -1.29 -16.28 6.65
N GLY A 159 -1.10 -16.06 7.96
CA GLY A 159 -0.84 -17.13 8.93
C GLY A 159 -2.00 -18.10 8.93
N GLY A 160 -1.81 -19.23 8.25
CA GLY A 160 -2.91 -20.12 7.85
C GLY A 160 -3.83 -20.46 9.00
N SER A 161 -5.13 -20.24 8.81
CA SER A 161 -6.14 -20.61 9.79
C SER A 161 -5.96 -22.08 10.19
N ASN A 162 -5.74 -22.31 11.48
CA ASN A 162 -5.74 -23.63 12.11
C ASN A 162 -7.13 -24.30 12.13
N PHE A 163 -8.09 -23.80 11.35
CA PHE A 163 -9.35 -24.50 11.07
C PHE A 163 -9.15 -25.46 9.89
N ALA A 164 -8.27 -26.44 10.11
CA ALA A 164 -8.28 -27.68 9.35
C ALA A 164 -9.01 -28.73 10.22
N GLY A 165 -10.30 -28.97 9.92
CA GLY A 165 -11.13 -29.99 10.56
C GLY A 165 -12.33 -29.42 11.31
#